data_AF-A0A1F8BAP7-F1
#
_entry.id   AF-A0A1F8BAP7-F1
#
_cell.length_a   1.000
_cell.length_b   1.000
_cell.length_c   1.000
_cell.angle_alpha   90.00
_cell.angle_beta   90.00
_cell.angle_gamma   90.00
#
_symmetry.space_group_name_H-M   'P 1'
#
loop_
_entity.id
_entity.type
_entity.pdbx_description
1 polymer ?
#
loop_
_entity_poly.entity_id
_entity_poly.type
_entity_poly.pdbx_seq_one_letter_code
_entity_poly.pdbx_strand_id
1 'polypeptide(L)'
;MKISTDLIRKLRKETGAPVMRVKKVLEMFGDLPAQAGEKKAKELLRNEGFEKAAKRSMRATSQGLLETYVHHSGKVASVVELLCETDFVARNEIFKELAHNLALQAASQGVKDAKELENQEFIKDPSQKVSDLVKDVIAKTGENIRIGRIWRIVLGE
;
A
#
# COMPACT_ATOMS: atom_id res chain seq x y z
N MET A 1 28.89 -0.93 7.14
CA MET A 1 27.77 -0.15 7.73
C MET A 1 27.47 -0.63 9.14
N LYS A 2 27.23 0.28 10.11
CA LYS A 2 26.81 -0.11 11.47
C LYS A 2 25.32 -0.45 11.50
N ILE A 3 24.98 -1.69 11.80
CA ILE A 3 23.59 -2.14 11.94
C ILE A 3 23.10 -1.78 13.34
N SER A 4 22.24 -0.76 13.44
CA SER A 4 21.61 -0.36 14.71
C SER A 4 20.19 -0.92 14.84
N THR A 5 19.73 -1.02 16.09
CA THR A 5 18.34 -1.36 16.40
C THR A 5 17.35 -0.35 15.80
N ASP A 6 17.71 0.93 15.76
CA ASP A 6 16.89 1.98 15.17
C ASP A 6 16.79 1.85 13.65
N LEU A 7 17.89 1.50 12.96
CA LEU A 7 17.87 1.22 11.52
C LEU A 7 16.98 0.01 11.20
N ILE A 8 17.09 -1.06 11.99
CA ILE A 8 16.22 -2.23 11.86
C ILE A 8 14.75 -1.84 12.09
N ARG A 9 14.46 -1.05 13.15
CA ARG A 9 13.10 -0.60 13.46
C ARG A 9 12.52 0.26 12.33
N LYS A 10 13.32 1.18 11.77
CA LYS A 10 12.95 2.03 10.64
C LYS A 10 12.57 1.19 9.42
N LEU A 11 13.47 0.32 8.96
CA LEU A 11 13.21 -0.52 7.78
C LEU A 11 12.04 -1.48 8.00
N ARG A 12 11.86 -2.02 9.22
CA ARG A 12 10.67 -2.81 9.55
C ARG A 12 9.39 -2.00 9.43
N LYS A 13 9.36 -0.75 9.92
CA LYS A 13 8.18 0.12 9.83
C LYS A 13 7.84 0.43 8.37
N GLU A 14 8.85 0.66 7.54
CA GLU A 14 8.67 0.99 6.13
C GLU A 14 8.24 -0.20 5.27
N THR A 15 8.80 -1.39 5.54
CA THR A 15 8.65 -2.57 4.66
C THR A 15 7.70 -3.65 5.19
N GLY A 16 7.37 -3.62 6.49
CA GLY A 16 6.60 -4.69 7.14
C GLY A 16 7.39 -5.98 7.40
N ALA A 17 8.66 -6.05 7.00
CA ALA A 17 9.44 -7.28 7.09
C ALA A 17 9.76 -7.70 8.54
N PRO A 18 9.87 -9.01 8.83
CA PRO A 18 10.28 -9.50 10.15
C PRO A 18 11.66 -8.97 10.57
N VAL A 19 11.84 -8.65 11.86
CA VAL A 19 13.07 -8.06 12.43
C VAL A 19 14.33 -8.83 12.00
N MET A 20 14.31 -10.16 12.12
CA MET A 20 15.45 -11.00 11.73
C MET A 20 15.71 -10.99 10.23
N ARG A 21 14.68 -10.84 9.39
CA ARG A 21 14.87 -10.71 7.93
C ARG A 21 15.52 -9.37 7.61
N VAL A 22 15.05 -8.27 8.22
CA VAL A 22 15.66 -6.94 8.07
C VAL A 22 17.14 -6.97 8.45
N LYS A 23 17.47 -7.57 9.60
CA LYS A 23 18.87 -7.71 10.05
C LYS A 23 19.73 -8.46 9.02
N LYS A 24 19.28 -9.63 8.56
CA LYS A 24 20.00 -10.42 7.55
C LYS A 24 20.21 -9.65 6.25
N VAL A 25 19.20 -8.94 5.77
CA VAL A 25 19.31 -8.15 4.54
C VAL A 25 20.28 -6.97 4.73
N LEU A 26 20.29 -6.33 5.89
CA LEU A 26 21.29 -5.29 6.20
C LEU A 26 22.71 -5.86 6.25
N GLU A 27 22.89 -7.08 6.76
CA GLU A 27 24.19 -7.79 6.77
C GLU A 27 24.68 -8.10 5.35
N MET A 28 23.80 -8.49 4.42
CA MET A 28 24.14 -8.74 3.01
C MET A 28 24.70 -7.51 2.29
N PHE A 29 24.34 -6.31 2.74
CA PHE A 29 24.81 -5.04 2.19
C PHE A 29 25.76 -4.30 3.13
N GLY A 30 26.34 -5.02 4.11
CA GLY A 30 27.20 -4.45 5.14
C GLY A 30 28.45 -3.76 4.61
N ASP A 31 28.96 -4.19 3.46
CA ASP A 31 30.17 -3.66 2.82
C ASP A 31 29.93 -2.34 2.06
N LEU A 32 28.67 -1.96 1.82
CA LEU A 32 28.33 -0.74 1.11
C LEU A 32 28.38 0.49 2.04
N PRO A 33 28.56 1.70 1.47
CA PRO A 33 28.30 2.94 2.19
C PRO A 33 26.90 2.93 2.81
N ALA A 34 26.75 3.47 4.02
CA ALA A 34 25.53 3.29 4.83
C ALA A 34 24.24 3.63 4.07
N GLN A 35 24.21 4.76 3.37
CA GLN A 35 23.04 5.20 2.60
C GLN A 35 22.74 4.27 1.42
N ALA A 36 23.78 3.80 0.72
CA ALA A 36 23.63 2.88 -0.41
C ALA A 36 23.18 1.48 0.06
N GLY A 37 23.73 1.00 1.18
CA GLY A 37 23.33 -0.26 1.80
C GLY A 37 21.90 -0.23 2.32
N GLU A 38 21.48 0.86 2.97
CA GLU A 38 20.11 1.05 3.43
C GLU A 38 19.11 1.09 2.25
N LYS A 39 19.43 1.82 1.18
CA LYS A 39 18.58 1.89 -0.02
C LYS A 39 18.39 0.52 -0.65
N LYS A 40 19.48 -0.23 -0.89
CA LYS A 40 19.40 -1.59 -1.45
C LYS A 40 18.67 -2.57 -0.54
N ALA A 41 18.89 -2.46 0.78
CA ALA A 41 18.17 -3.26 1.76
C ALA A 41 16.66 -3.01 1.70
N LYS A 42 16.26 -1.73 1.63
CA LYS A 42 14.85 -1.33 1.50
C LYS A 42 14.22 -1.85 0.22
N GLU A 43 14.89 -1.70 -0.92
CA GLU A 43 14.41 -2.18 -2.21
C GLU A 43 14.23 -3.69 -2.23
N LEU A 44 15.21 -4.46 -1.73
CA LEU A 44 15.10 -5.92 -1.64
C LEU A 44 13.94 -6.36 -0.74
N LEU A 45 13.82 -5.77 0.45
CA LEU A 45 12.74 -6.09 1.39
C LEU A 45 11.35 -5.74 0.83
N ARG A 46 11.24 -4.63 0.10
CA ARG A 46 9.99 -4.22 -0.56
C ARG A 46 9.61 -5.21 -1.66
N ASN A 47 10.55 -5.60 -2.52
CA ASN A 47 10.33 -6.59 -3.57
C ASN A 47 9.89 -7.95 -3.00
N GLU A 48 10.53 -8.42 -1.93
CA GLU A 48 10.09 -9.63 -1.20
C GLU A 48 8.68 -9.49 -0.62
N GLY A 49 8.33 -8.30 -0.14
CA GLY A 49 6.97 -7.96 0.30
C GLY A 49 5.97 -8.13 -0.84
N PHE A 50 6.30 -7.64 -2.03
CA PHE A 50 5.44 -7.72 -3.22
C PHE A 50 5.27 -9.16 -3.71
N GLU A 51 6.32 -9.97 -3.70
CA GLU A 51 6.22 -11.40 -4.01
C GLU A 51 5.30 -12.14 -3.02
N LYS A 52 5.41 -11.82 -1.74
CA LYS A 52 4.51 -12.37 -0.71
C LYS A 52 3.08 -11.89 -0.89
N ALA A 53 2.87 -10.63 -1.28
CA ALA A 53 1.56 -10.09 -1.58
C ALA A 53 0.92 -10.83 -2.77
N ALA A 54 1.68 -11.05 -3.84
CA ALA A 54 1.21 -11.81 -5.00
C ALA A 54 0.75 -13.23 -4.63
N LYS A 55 1.48 -13.91 -3.73
CA LYS A 55 1.10 -15.25 -3.23
C LYS A 55 -0.18 -15.27 -2.40
N ARG A 56 -0.54 -14.13 -1.79
CA ARG A 56 -1.76 -13.98 -0.98
C ARG A 56 -2.98 -13.58 -1.80
N SER A 57 -2.77 -13.15 -3.05
CA SER A 57 -3.84 -12.67 -3.94
C SER A 57 -4.99 -13.65 -4.15
N MET A 58 -4.78 -14.97 -3.95
CA MET A 58 -5.82 -16.00 -4.09
C MET A 58 -6.69 -16.18 -2.85
N ARG A 59 -6.30 -15.63 -1.70
CA ARG A 59 -7.07 -15.78 -0.46
C ARG A 59 -8.39 -15.03 -0.55
N ALA A 60 -9.43 -15.61 0.04
CA ALA A 60 -10.74 -14.97 0.10
C ALA A 60 -10.69 -13.71 0.98
N THR A 61 -11.41 -12.67 0.57
CA THR A 61 -11.54 -11.41 1.28
C THR A 61 -13.03 -11.13 1.47
N SER A 62 -13.52 -11.14 2.70
CA SER A 62 -14.94 -10.95 3.04
C SER A 62 -15.18 -9.81 4.03
N GLN A 63 -14.12 -9.21 4.55
CA GLN A 63 -14.15 -8.03 5.41
C GLN A 63 -13.61 -6.81 4.65
N GLY A 64 -13.71 -5.62 5.22
CA GLY A 64 -13.27 -4.40 4.55
C GLY A 64 -13.98 -3.15 5.05
N LEU A 65 -13.90 -2.08 4.27
CA LEU A 65 -14.65 -0.86 4.49
C LEU A 65 -15.03 -0.19 3.17
N LEU A 66 -16.09 0.62 3.22
CA LEU A 66 -16.42 1.58 2.17
C LEU A 66 -15.86 2.94 2.59
N GLU A 67 -14.97 3.49 1.78
CA GLU A 67 -14.44 4.83 1.99
C GLU A 67 -15.08 5.80 1.00
N THR A 68 -15.53 6.94 1.49
CA THR A 68 -16.11 8.00 0.67
C THR A 68 -15.18 9.20 0.66
N TYR A 69 -14.98 9.79 -0.51
CA TYR A 69 -14.29 11.08 -0.63
C TYR A 69 -15.17 12.08 -1.37
N VAL A 70 -15.37 13.25 -0.78
CA VAL A 70 -16.04 14.38 -1.44
C VAL A 70 -14.97 15.44 -1.67
N HIS A 71 -14.75 15.80 -2.94
CA HIS A 71 -13.79 16.83 -3.29
C HIS A 71 -14.21 18.18 -2.69
N HIS A 72 -13.25 19.00 -2.27
CA HIS A 72 -13.52 20.28 -1.59
C HIS A 72 -14.42 21.25 -2.38
N SER A 73 -14.52 21.08 -3.70
CA SER A 73 -15.41 21.86 -4.57
C SER A 73 -16.89 21.46 -4.44
N GLY A 74 -17.20 20.33 -3.80
CA GLY A 74 -18.56 19.78 -3.69
C GLY A 74 -19.13 19.22 -4.99
N LYS A 75 -18.36 19.21 -6.09
CA LYS A 75 -18.83 18.82 -7.43
C LYS A 75 -18.48 17.38 -7.84
N VAL A 76 -17.58 16.73 -7.10
CA VAL A 76 -17.13 15.36 -7.40
C VAL A 76 -17.08 14.59 -6.10
N ALA A 77 -17.64 13.38 -6.11
CA ALA A 77 -17.53 12.44 -5.02
C ALA A 77 -17.17 11.05 -5.54
N SER A 78 -16.51 10.25 -4.71
CA SER A 78 -16.22 8.85 -4.98
C SER A 78 -16.48 7.98 -3.76
N VAL A 79 -16.75 6.71 -4.02
CA VAL A 79 -16.84 5.64 -3.03
C VAL A 79 -15.98 4.49 -3.50
N VAL A 80 -15.11 3.98 -2.62
CA VAL A 80 -14.25 2.82 -2.89
C VAL A 80 -14.52 1.76 -1.84
N GLU A 81 -14.84 0.56 -2.29
CA GLU A 81 -14.85 -0.64 -1.45
C GLU A 81 -13.44 -1.21 -1.39
N LEU A 82 -12.86 -1.27 -0.20
CA LEU A 82 -11.57 -1.92 0.03
C LEU A 82 -11.76 -3.17 0.89
N LEU A 83 -11.39 -4.32 0.34
CA LEU A 83 -11.61 -5.64 0.93
C LEU A 83 -10.32 -6.15 1.58
N CYS A 84 -10.45 -6.88 2.69
CA CYS A 84 -9.38 -7.59 3.40
C CYS A 84 -9.87 -8.95 3.97
N GLU A 85 -8.97 -9.71 4.61
CA GLU A 85 -9.31 -11.02 5.18
C GLU A 85 -10.07 -10.88 6.50
N THR A 86 -9.66 -9.97 7.40
CA THR A 86 -10.23 -9.82 8.74
C THR A 86 -10.68 -8.39 9.08
N ASP A 87 -11.62 -8.26 10.02
CA ASP A 87 -12.11 -6.96 10.49
C ASP A 87 -11.05 -6.19 11.31
N PHE A 88 -10.08 -6.89 11.90
CA PHE A 88 -8.93 -6.28 12.58
C PHE A 88 -8.10 -5.43 11.62
N VAL A 89 -7.84 -5.90 10.40
CA VAL A 89 -7.12 -5.11 9.38
C VAL A 89 -7.98 -3.96 8.87
N ALA A 90 -9.28 -4.17 8.68
CA ALA A 90 -10.19 -3.09 8.26
C ALA A 90 -10.20 -1.88 9.21
N ARG A 91 -9.92 -2.10 10.50
CA ARG A 91 -9.85 -1.04 11.53
C ARG A 91 -8.47 -0.39 11.67
N ASN A 92 -7.45 -0.92 11.00
CA ASN A 92 -6.08 -0.42 11.08
C ASN A 92 -5.94 0.93 10.34
N GLU A 93 -5.20 1.87 10.93
CA GLU A 93 -4.98 3.20 10.34
C GLU A 93 -4.31 3.16 8.97
N ILE A 94 -3.36 2.25 8.73
CA ILE A 94 -2.70 2.12 7.43
C ILE A 94 -3.69 1.63 6.36
N PHE A 95 -4.66 0.80 6.73
CA PHE A 95 -5.70 0.31 5.83
C PHE A 95 -6.71 1.42 5.49
N LYS A 96 -7.15 2.18 6.50
CA LYS A 96 -8.02 3.36 6.31
C LYS A 96 -7.34 4.42 5.45
N GLU A 97 -6.05 4.69 5.69
CA GLU A 97 -5.28 5.64 4.89
C GLU A 97 -5.17 5.19 3.43
N LEU A 98 -4.96 3.88 3.17
CA LEU A 98 -5.00 3.35 1.81
C LEU A 98 -6.37 3.59 1.17
N ALA A 99 -7.47 3.21 1.85
CA ALA A 99 -8.82 3.41 1.33
C ALA A 99 -9.10 4.88 0.99
N HIS A 100 -8.69 5.80 1.89
CA HIS A 100 -8.82 7.24 1.69
C HIS A 100 -8.05 7.73 0.46
N ASN A 101 -6.80 7.28 0.30
CA ASN A 101 -5.98 7.62 -0.85
C ASN A 101 -6.56 7.08 -2.17
N LEU A 102 -7.17 5.88 -2.15
CA LEU A 102 -7.85 5.31 -3.30
C LEU A 102 -9.12 6.08 -3.67
N ALA A 103 -9.92 6.48 -2.67
CA ALA A 103 -11.12 7.29 -2.91
C ALA A 103 -10.75 8.67 -3.47
N LEU A 104 -9.74 9.33 -2.90
CA LEU A 104 -9.16 10.58 -3.44
C LEU A 104 -8.73 10.40 -4.89
N GLN A 105 -7.92 9.38 -5.18
CA GLN A 105 -7.42 9.07 -6.52
C GLN A 105 -8.59 8.90 -7.51
N ALA A 106 -9.59 8.09 -7.16
CA ALA A 106 -10.76 7.83 -7.97
C ALA A 106 -11.54 9.10 -8.29
N ALA A 107 -11.73 10.00 -7.30
CA ALA A 107 -12.41 11.27 -7.51
C ALA A 107 -11.61 12.18 -8.47
N SER A 108 -10.30 12.29 -8.26
CA SER A 108 -9.43 13.24 -8.95
C SER A 108 -9.08 12.86 -10.39
N GLN A 109 -8.76 11.59 -10.66
CA GLN A 109 -8.29 11.16 -11.99
C GLN A 109 -9.41 10.59 -12.87
N GLY A 110 -10.56 10.28 -12.27
CA GLY A 110 -11.60 9.52 -12.96
C GLY A 110 -11.17 8.06 -13.14
N VAL A 111 -12.10 7.15 -12.93
CA VAL A 111 -11.81 5.71 -13.05
C VAL A 111 -13.10 4.94 -13.28
N LYS A 112 -13.05 3.92 -14.14
CA LYS A 112 -14.20 3.06 -14.46
C LYS A 112 -14.30 1.88 -13.52
N ASP A 113 -13.16 1.26 -13.19
CA ASP A 113 -13.10 0.05 -12.38
C ASP A 113 -11.79 -0.09 -11.59
N ALA A 114 -11.73 -1.12 -10.75
CA ALA A 114 -10.57 -1.41 -9.91
C ALA A 114 -9.29 -1.63 -10.72
N LYS A 115 -9.38 -2.27 -11.89
CA LYS A 115 -8.21 -2.59 -12.73
C LYS A 115 -7.63 -1.32 -13.33
N GLU A 116 -8.45 -0.40 -13.77
CA GLU A 116 -8.00 0.91 -14.22
C GLU A 116 -7.34 1.68 -13.07
N LEU A 117 -7.94 1.67 -11.88
CA LEU A 117 -7.38 2.35 -10.70
C LEU A 117 -5.98 1.85 -10.36
N GLU A 118 -5.79 0.52 -10.32
CA GLU A 118 -4.53 -0.15 -9.98
C GLU A 118 -3.36 0.24 -10.91
N ASN A 119 -3.67 0.60 -12.16
CA ASN A 119 -2.67 0.94 -13.17
C ASN A 119 -2.29 2.42 -13.18
N GLN A 120 -3.04 3.28 -12.50
CA GLN A 120 -2.73 4.72 -12.41
C GLN A 120 -1.48 4.98 -11.56
N GLU A 121 -0.79 6.06 -11.91
CA GLU A 121 0.20 6.70 -11.05
C GLU A 121 -0.50 7.37 -9.86
N PHE A 122 0.10 7.27 -8.69
CA PHE A 122 -0.48 7.83 -7.49
C PHE A 122 -0.36 9.35 -7.47
N ILE A 123 -1.47 10.04 -7.27
CA ILE A 123 -1.53 11.51 -7.38
C ILE A 123 -0.63 12.24 -6.38
N LYS A 124 -0.36 11.66 -5.20
CA LYS A 124 0.54 12.27 -4.20
C LYS A 124 2.01 11.93 -4.44
N ASP A 125 2.30 10.88 -5.21
CA ASP A 125 3.65 10.46 -5.57
C ASP A 125 3.63 9.70 -6.90
N PRO A 126 3.82 10.40 -8.04
CA PRO A 126 3.75 9.80 -9.37
C PRO A 126 4.81 8.72 -9.63
N SER A 127 5.83 8.60 -8.77
CA SER A 127 6.84 7.52 -8.88
C SER A 127 6.31 6.14 -8.49
N GLN A 128 5.09 6.08 -7.94
CA GLN A 128 4.46 4.84 -7.48
C GLN A 128 3.13 4.61 -8.18
N LYS A 129 2.84 3.36 -8.52
CA LYS A 129 1.50 2.98 -8.97
C LYS A 129 0.58 2.73 -7.80
N VAL A 130 -0.73 2.88 -8.02
CA VAL A 130 -1.74 2.53 -7.01
C VAL A 130 -1.63 1.06 -6.59
N SER A 131 -1.38 0.14 -7.54
CA SER A 131 -1.16 -1.27 -7.22
C SER A 131 0.04 -1.51 -6.29
N ASP A 132 1.06 -0.65 -6.31
CA ASP A 132 2.21 -0.75 -5.41
C ASP A 132 1.86 -0.31 -4.00
N LEU A 133 1.01 0.71 -3.83
CA LEU A 133 0.47 1.09 -2.53
C LEU A 133 -0.32 -0.05 -1.87
N VAL A 134 -1.17 -0.72 -2.66
CA VAL A 134 -1.95 -1.87 -2.18
C VAL A 134 -1.00 -2.99 -1.74
N LYS A 135 0.01 -3.32 -2.55
CA LYS A 135 1.00 -4.36 -2.20
C LYS A 135 1.83 -3.98 -0.97
N ASP A 136 2.19 -2.72 -0.79
CA ASP A 136 2.91 -2.26 0.40
C ASP A 136 2.07 -2.48 1.67
N VAL A 137 0.76 -2.21 1.60
CA VAL A 137 -0.15 -2.41 2.74
C VAL A 137 -0.37 -3.90 2.99
N ILE A 138 -0.47 -4.73 1.95
CA ILE A 138 -0.48 -6.20 2.08
C ILE A 138 0.81 -6.70 2.75
N ALA A 139 1.97 -6.17 2.38
CA ALA A 139 3.25 -6.56 2.97
C ALA A 139 3.34 -6.19 4.46
N LYS A 140 2.77 -5.05 4.86
CA LYS A 140 2.75 -4.57 6.25
C LYS A 140 1.73 -5.27 7.14
N THR A 141 0.53 -5.55 6.61
CA THR A 141 -0.56 -6.20 7.36
C THR A 141 -0.44 -7.71 7.35
N GLY A 142 0.16 -8.28 6.30
CA GLY A 142 0.20 -9.72 6.11
C GLY A 142 -1.18 -10.30 5.79
N GLU A 143 -2.10 -9.54 5.19
CA GLU A 143 -3.39 -10.01 4.69
C GLU A 143 -3.56 -9.65 3.21
N ASN A 144 -4.33 -10.46 2.48
CA ASN A 144 -4.77 -10.11 1.15
C ASN A 144 -5.68 -8.87 1.21
N ILE A 145 -5.44 -7.92 0.30
CA ILE A 145 -6.22 -6.69 0.17
C ILE A 145 -6.59 -6.55 -1.29
N ARG A 146 -7.85 -6.24 -1.58
CA ARG A 146 -8.35 -6.06 -2.94
C ARG A 146 -9.22 -4.82 -3.04
N ILE A 147 -9.05 -4.09 -4.14
CA ILE A 147 -9.96 -3.01 -4.52
C ILE A 147 -11.22 -3.68 -5.09
N GLY A 148 -12.35 -3.41 -4.45
CA GLY A 148 -13.66 -3.88 -4.85
C GLY A 148 -14.34 -2.90 -5.80
N ARG A 149 -15.62 -2.64 -5.55
CA ARG A 149 -16.41 -1.71 -6.35
C ARG A 149 -15.93 -0.27 -6.17
N ILE A 150 -16.01 0.50 -7.25
CA ILE A 150 -15.73 1.93 -7.26
C ILE A 150 -16.94 2.63 -7.85
N TRP A 151 -17.35 3.71 -7.21
CA TRP A 151 -18.36 4.62 -7.72
C TRP A 151 -17.78 6.02 -7.74
N ARG A 152 -17.99 6.75 -8.83
CA ARG A 152 -17.64 8.15 -8.95
C ARG A 152 -18.84 8.89 -9.51
N ILE A 153 -19.15 10.03 -8.92
CA ILE A 153 -20.26 10.89 -9.31
C ILE A 153 -19.69 12.28 -9.54
N VAL A 154 -20.07 12.87 -10.67
CA VAL A 154 -19.77 14.28 -11.00
C VAL A 154 -21.09 15.00 -11.13
N LEU A 155 -21.19 16.18 -10.52
CA LEU A 155 -22.38 16.99 -10.62
C LEU A 155 -22.61 17.39 -12.10
N GLY A 156 -23.69 16.85 -12.68
CA GLY A 156 -24.12 17.18 -14.05
C GLY A 156 -23.59 16.27 -15.15
N GLU A 157 -22.92 15.16 -14.81
CA GLU A 157 -22.55 14.07 -15.73
C GLU A 157 -23.15 12.73 -15.25
#